data_AF-A0A6N8Y8J1-F1
#
_entry.id   AF-A0A6N8Y8J1-F1
#
_cell.length_a   1.000
_cell.length_b   1.000
_cell.length_c   1.000
_cell.angle_alpha   90.00
_cell.angle_beta   90.00
_cell.angle_gamma   90.00
#
_symmetry.space_group_name_H-M   'P 1'
#
loop_
_entity.id
_entity.type
_entity.pdbx_description
1 polymer ?
#
loop_
_entity_poly.entity_id
_entity_poly.type
_entity_poly.pdbx_seq_one_letter_code
_entity_poly.pdbx_strand_id
1 'polypeptide(L)'
;MRTVSPSSSGGRPRFGTRRTRFIAVLIAGGLLVLLLSLRGIARFYTDYLWFDSLGRTDVWGRVLLAKIALFVIFVAIFFILIWINLLIVERLKPAVRPPGPEEEMLSRFHDILSGRTRLVRLVVSVVFSLLAASGVSNQWEEWLLFVNRKDFGTVDPLFNTDIGFYVFRLPFLTFLVNWAFAAFMIILVVVGIAHYINGGIRGQVPRGAPRVLPSVKVHLSAILAVLALVKAADYWLSRYELTV
;
A
#
# COMPACT_ATOMS: atom_id res chain seq x y z
N MET A 1 53.00 -49.05 -27.90
CA MET A 1 52.30 -48.68 -26.65
C MET A 1 51.67 -47.30 -26.83
N ARG A 2 50.36 -47.23 -27.11
CA ARG A 2 49.54 -46.01 -26.98
C ARG A 2 48.11 -46.46 -26.69
N THR A 3 47.65 -46.12 -25.49
CA THR A 3 46.37 -46.47 -24.90
C THR A 3 45.27 -45.57 -25.46
N VAL A 4 44.17 -46.16 -25.91
CA VAL A 4 42.94 -45.45 -26.24
C VAL A 4 42.04 -45.51 -25.01
N SER A 5 41.84 -44.38 -24.36
CA SER A 5 40.82 -44.22 -23.30
C SER A 5 39.51 -43.75 -23.93
N PRO A 6 38.34 -44.34 -23.62
CA PRO A 6 37.06 -43.80 -24.05
C PRO A 6 36.68 -42.65 -23.12
N SER A 7 36.56 -41.44 -23.66
CA SER A 7 35.96 -40.32 -22.92
C SER A 7 34.46 -40.57 -22.75
N SER A 8 34.03 -40.68 -21.51
CA SER A 8 32.64 -40.76 -21.09
C SER A 8 31.83 -39.57 -21.63
N SER A 9 30.76 -39.86 -22.36
CA SER A 9 29.76 -38.89 -22.77
C SER A 9 28.95 -38.46 -21.54
N GLY A 10 29.45 -37.46 -20.81
CA GLY A 10 28.69 -36.76 -19.78
C GLY A 10 27.47 -36.09 -20.41
N GLY A 11 26.28 -36.63 -20.14
CA GLY A 11 25.01 -36.03 -20.54
C GLY A 11 24.90 -34.62 -19.95
N ARG A 12 24.99 -33.61 -20.80
CA ARG A 12 24.74 -32.22 -20.41
C ARG A 12 23.30 -32.11 -19.90
N PRO A 13 23.03 -31.54 -18.71
CA PRO A 13 21.66 -31.30 -18.29
C PRO A 13 20.99 -30.39 -19.32
N ARG A 14 19.90 -30.87 -19.93
CA ARG A 14 19.10 -30.11 -20.89
C ARG A 14 18.49 -28.93 -20.14
N PHE A 15 19.15 -27.78 -20.21
CA PHE A 15 18.56 -26.51 -19.80
C PHE A 15 17.30 -26.29 -20.64
N GLY A 16 16.13 -26.55 -20.05
CA GLY A 16 14.85 -26.25 -20.69
C GLY A 16 14.87 -24.83 -21.24
N THR A 17 14.37 -24.66 -22.46
CA THR A 17 14.32 -23.35 -23.13
C THR A 17 13.67 -22.32 -22.20
N ARG A 18 14.09 -21.04 -22.25
CA ARG A 18 13.51 -19.96 -21.42
C ARG A 18 11.98 -19.99 -21.40
N ARG A 19 11.36 -20.44 -22.49
CA ARG A 19 9.92 -20.66 -22.66
C ARG A 19 9.34 -21.75 -21.75
N THR A 20 9.98 -22.92 -21.60
CA THR A 20 9.50 -23.98 -20.69
C THR A 20 9.64 -23.58 -19.23
N ARG A 21 10.71 -22.85 -18.87
CA ARG A 21 10.86 -22.28 -17.52
C ARG A 21 9.80 -21.23 -17.23
N PHE A 22 9.51 -20.35 -18.19
CA PHE A 22 8.47 -19.34 -18.09
C PHE A 22 7.07 -19.96 -17.93
N ILE A 23 6.74 -20.99 -18.74
CA ILE A 23 5.48 -21.73 -18.64
C ILE A 23 5.38 -22.46 -17.29
N ALA A 24 6.44 -23.11 -16.83
CA ALA A 24 6.46 -23.77 -15.53
C ALA A 24 6.25 -22.78 -14.37
N VAL A 25 6.86 -21.59 -14.43
CA VAL A 25 6.63 -20.50 -13.45
C VAL A 25 5.20 -19.97 -13.50
N LEU A 26 4.61 -19.82 -14.68
CA LEU A 26 3.21 -19.41 -14.82
C LEU A 26 2.24 -20.46 -14.27
N ILE A 27 2.48 -21.75 -14.54
CA ILE A 27 1.65 -22.84 -14.02
C ILE A 27 1.80 -22.94 -12.51
N ALA A 28 3.03 -22.89 -11.99
CA ALA A 28 3.28 -22.92 -10.55
C ALA A 28 2.69 -21.68 -9.85
N GLY A 29 2.79 -20.50 -10.44
CA GLY A 29 2.17 -19.27 -9.95
C GLY A 29 0.64 -19.33 -9.99
N GLY A 30 0.05 -19.84 -11.07
CA GLY A 30 -1.39 -20.04 -11.18
C GLY A 30 -1.93 -21.06 -10.16
N LEU A 31 -1.20 -22.17 -9.96
CA LEU A 31 -1.54 -23.17 -8.95
C LEU A 31 -1.41 -22.60 -7.53
N LEU A 32 -0.37 -21.80 -7.26
CA LEU A 32 -0.19 -21.12 -5.99
C LEU A 32 -1.35 -20.16 -5.71
N VAL A 33 -1.73 -19.34 -6.69
CA VAL A 33 -2.89 -18.43 -6.57
C VAL A 33 -4.15 -19.24 -6.30
N LEU A 34 -4.41 -20.30 -7.06
CA LEU A 34 -5.58 -21.17 -6.87
C LEU A 34 -5.63 -21.78 -5.46
N LEU A 35 -4.52 -22.32 -4.97
CA LEU A 35 -4.41 -22.91 -3.63
C LEU A 35 -4.62 -21.88 -2.53
N LEU A 36 -4.09 -20.67 -2.68
CA LEU A 36 -4.30 -19.57 -1.74
C LEU A 36 -5.76 -19.06 -1.80
N SER A 37 -6.38 -19.06 -2.97
CA SER A 37 -7.77 -18.66 -3.17
C SER A 37 -8.78 -19.69 -2.62
N LEU A 38 -8.46 -20.98 -2.64
CA LEU A 38 -9.33 -22.06 -2.13
C LEU A 38 -9.75 -21.84 -0.69
N ARG A 39 -8.84 -21.42 0.20
CA ARG A 39 -9.16 -21.12 1.60
C ARG A 39 -10.13 -19.93 1.73
N GLY A 40 -9.97 -18.91 0.89
CA GLY A 40 -10.86 -17.75 0.86
C GLY A 40 -12.26 -18.10 0.36
N ILE A 41 -12.34 -18.89 -0.71
CA ILE A 41 -13.61 -19.36 -1.29
C ILE A 41 -14.34 -20.29 -0.30
N ALA A 42 -13.62 -21.21 0.33
CA ALA A 42 -14.19 -22.10 1.34
C ALA A 42 -14.75 -21.29 2.51
N ARG A 43 -14.00 -20.32 3.04
CA ARG A 43 -14.50 -19.45 4.13
C ARG A 43 -15.75 -18.67 3.71
N PHE A 44 -15.72 -18.06 2.52
CA PHE A 44 -16.85 -17.30 1.99
C PHE A 44 -18.12 -18.15 1.84
N TYR A 45 -17.98 -19.36 1.29
CA TYR A 45 -19.10 -20.27 1.07
C TYR A 45 -19.63 -20.85 2.39
N THR A 46 -18.74 -21.24 3.30
CA THR A 46 -19.14 -21.72 4.64
C THR A 46 -19.84 -20.63 5.44
N ASP A 47 -19.36 -19.38 5.39
CA ASP A 47 -20.01 -18.24 6.03
C ASP A 47 -21.43 -18.06 5.45
N TYR A 48 -21.57 -18.09 4.12
CA TYR A 48 -22.88 -18.01 3.46
C TYR A 48 -23.85 -19.11 3.92
N LEU A 49 -23.41 -20.38 3.89
CA LEU A 49 -24.23 -21.52 4.33
C LEU A 49 -24.64 -21.42 5.81
N TRP A 50 -23.77 -20.86 6.66
CA TRP A 50 -24.09 -20.63 8.06
C TRP A 50 -25.19 -19.58 8.24
N PHE A 51 -25.13 -18.46 7.50
CA PHE A 51 -26.19 -17.46 7.54
C PHE A 51 -27.50 -17.97 6.93
N ASP A 52 -27.41 -18.78 5.88
CA ASP A 52 -28.57 -19.41 5.23
C ASP A 52 -29.28 -20.39 6.18
N SER A 53 -28.53 -21.23 6.90
CA SER A 53 -29.11 -22.19 7.86
C SER A 53 -29.84 -21.51 9.03
N LEU A 54 -29.51 -20.26 9.32
CA LEU A 54 -30.18 -19.42 10.32
C LEU A 54 -31.32 -18.57 9.74
N GLY A 55 -31.55 -18.63 8.42
CA GLY A 55 -32.53 -17.77 7.72
C GLY A 55 -32.15 -16.28 7.74
N ARG A 56 -30.85 -15.95 7.86
CA ARG A 56 -30.30 -14.59 8.01
C ARG A 56 -29.37 -14.19 6.88
N THR A 57 -29.71 -14.56 5.65
CA THR A 57 -28.98 -14.16 4.43
C THR A 57 -28.93 -12.64 4.24
N ASP A 58 -29.88 -11.90 4.80
CA ASP A 58 -29.91 -10.44 4.84
C ASP A 58 -28.71 -9.86 5.60
N VAL A 59 -28.31 -10.48 6.73
CA VAL A 59 -27.15 -10.05 7.52
C VAL A 59 -25.86 -10.31 6.77
N TRP A 60 -25.72 -11.48 6.14
CA TRP A 60 -24.56 -11.79 5.31
C TRP A 60 -24.36 -10.77 4.18
N GLY A 61 -25.45 -10.37 3.51
CA GLY A 61 -25.42 -9.33 2.48
C GLY A 61 -24.92 -7.98 3.02
N ARG A 62 -25.36 -7.57 4.23
CA ARG A 62 -24.88 -6.34 4.88
C ARG A 62 -23.40 -6.41 5.24
N VAL A 63 -22.93 -7.54 5.76
CA VAL A 63 -21.50 -7.76 6.07
C VAL A 63 -20.66 -7.70 4.81
N LEU A 64 -21.09 -8.38 3.74
CA LEU A 64 -20.39 -8.38 2.46
C LEU A 64 -20.33 -6.97 1.85
N LEU A 65 -21.46 -6.25 1.86
CA LEU A 65 -21.51 -4.87 1.40
C LEU A 65 -20.54 -3.98 2.18
N ALA A 66 -20.51 -4.09 3.52
CA ALA A 66 -19.58 -3.33 4.35
C ALA A 66 -18.11 -3.62 3.99
N LYS A 67 -17.74 -4.89 3.83
CA LYS A 67 -16.39 -5.30 3.43
C LYS A 67 -15.98 -4.72 2.07
N ILE A 68 -16.87 -4.82 1.07
CA ILE A 68 -16.62 -4.29 -0.29
C ILE A 68 -16.55 -2.76 -0.26
N ALA A 69 -17.49 -2.10 0.41
CA ALA A 69 -17.54 -0.65 0.51
C ALA A 69 -16.27 -0.09 1.15
N LEU A 70 -15.84 -0.65 2.29
CA LEU A 70 -14.60 -0.26 2.96
C LEU A 70 -13.39 -0.43 2.04
N PHE A 71 -13.27 -1.58 1.37
CA PHE A 71 -12.17 -1.83 0.45
C PHE A 71 -12.14 -0.78 -0.68
N VAL A 72 -13.27 -0.57 -1.37
CA VAL A 72 -13.36 0.37 -2.51
C VAL A 72 -13.06 1.80 -2.06
N ILE A 73 -13.63 2.24 -0.94
CA ILE A 73 -13.43 3.60 -0.41
C ILE A 73 -11.95 3.83 -0.10
N PHE A 74 -11.30 2.92 0.62
CA PHE A 74 -9.91 3.11 1.04
C PHE A 74 -8.92 2.94 -0.12
N VAL A 75 -9.19 2.04 -1.08
CA VAL A 75 -8.44 1.98 -2.35
C VAL A 75 -8.54 3.34 -3.06
N ALA A 76 -9.75 3.88 -3.21
CA ALA A 76 -9.97 5.15 -3.90
C ALA A 76 -9.26 6.31 -3.19
N ILE A 77 -9.39 6.42 -1.86
CA ILE A 77 -8.73 7.45 -1.05
C ILE A 77 -7.21 7.36 -1.24
N PHE A 78 -6.61 6.18 -1.03
CA PHE A 78 -5.17 6.03 -1.15
C PHE A 78 -4.70 6.31 -2.57
N PHE A 79 -5.42 5.80 -3.59
CA PHE A 79 -5.13 6.04 -4.99
C PHE A 79 -5.08 7.54 -5.30
N ILE A 80 -6.08 8.30 -4.85
CA ILE A 80 -6.13 9.75 -5.04
C ILE A 80 -4.93 10.42 -4.36
N LEU A 81 -4.66 10.09 -3.09
CA LEU A 81 -3.55 10.66 -2.33
C LEU A 81 -2.21 10.43 -3.03
N ILE A 82 -1.87 9.19 -3.36
CA ILE A 82 -0.58 8.86 -3.99
C ILE A 82 -0.50 9.42 -5.42
N TRP A 83 -1.60 9.38 -6.18
CA TRP A 83 -1.65 9.92 -7.54
C TRP A 83 -1.37 11.43 -7.56
N ILE A 84 -1.99 12.21 -6.66
CA ILE A 84 -1.76 13.65 -6.52
C ILE A 84 -0.30 13.92 -6.13
N ASN A 85 0.24 13.18 -5.17
CA ASN A 85 1.63 13.37 -4.76
C ASN A 85 2.62 13.07 -5.90
N LEU A 86 2.40 11.99 -6.67
CA LEU A 86 3.22 11.67 -7.84
C LEU A 86 3.05 12.70 -8.97
N LEU A 87 1.86 13.26 -9.15
CA LEU A 87 1.63 14.39 -10.07
C LEU A 87 2.46 15.62 -9.66
N ILE A 88 2.52 15.93 -8.36
CA ILE A 88 3.34 17.05 -7.86
C ILE A 88 4.83 16.78 -8.12
N VAL A 89 5.30 15.55 -7.87
CA VAL A 89 6.68 15.15 -8.21
C VAL A 89 6.99 15.44 -9.68
N GLU A 90 6.09 15.07 -10.59
CA GLU A 90 6.28 15.30 -12.03
C GLU A 90 6.31 16.79 -12.40
N ARG A 91 5.53 17.62 -11.72
CA ARG A 91 5.53 19.07 -11.96
C ARG A 91 6.77 19.77 -11.40
N LEU A 92 7.38 19.23 -10.36
CA LEU A 92 8.57 19.79 -9.69
C LEU A 92 9.90 19.32 -10.30
N LYS A 93 9.87 18.66 -11.46
CA LYS A 93 11.07 18.18 -12.16
C LYS A 93 11.96 19.35 -12.63
N PRO A 94 13.30 19.31 -12.41
CA PRO A 94 14.21 20.33 -12.93
C PRO A 94 14.19 20.38 -14.48
N ALA A 95 14.16 21.59 -15.05
CA ALA A 95 14.12 21.79 -16.51
C ALA A 95 15.46 21.50 -17.23
N VAL A 96 16.59 21.66 -16.53
CA VAL A 96 17.93 21.40 -17.06
C VAL A 96 18.71 20.56 -16.05
N ARG A 97 19.30 19.47 -16.55
CA ARG A 97 20.07 18.51 -15.76
C ARG A 97 21.56 18.64 -16.14
N PRO A 98 22.42 19.13 -15.23
CA PRO A 98 23.86 19.18 -15.50
C PRO A 98 24.48 17.78 -15.33
N PRO A 99 25.31 17.33 -16.29
CA PRO A 99 25.84 15.97 -16.33
C PRO A 99 26.64 15.60 -15.07
N GLY A 100 26.45 14.38 -14.56
CA GLY A 100 27.22 13.80 -13.45
C GLY A 100 27.23 12.26 -13.39
N PRO A 101 28.04 11.63 -12.52
CA PRO A 101 28.21 10.17 -12.46
C PRO A 101 26.93 9.39 -12.10
N GLU A 102 26.06 9.98 -11.26
CA GLU A 102 24.73 9.43 -10.93
C GLU A 102 23.81 9.38 -12.17
N GLU A 103 24.06 10.23 -13.15
CA GLU A 103 23.24 10.36 -14.36
C GLU A 103 23.47 9.22 -15.34
N GLU A 104 24.65 8.60 -15.35
CA GLU A 104 24.95 7.45 -16.22
C GLU A 104 24.27 6.15 -15.74
N MET A 105 24.03 6.00 -14.43
CA MET A 105 23.20 4.91 -13.88
C MET A 105 21.70 5.18 -14.04
N LEU A 106 21.28 6.43 -13.88
CA LEU A 106 19.87 6.84 -13.97
C LEU A 106 19.37 7.00 -15.41
N SER A 107 20.27 7.20 -16.39
CA SER A 107 19.94 7.32 -17.81
C SER A 107 19.24 6.06 -18.34
N ARG A 108 19.72 4.86 -17.96
CA ARG A 108 19.09 3.58 -18.32
C ARG A 108 17.67 3.43 -17.78
N PHE A 109 17.39 3.92 -16.57
CA PHE A 109 16.03 3.96 -16.04
C PHE A 109 15.19 5.01 -16.76
N HIS A 110 15.77 6.16 -17.11
CA HIS A 110 15.09 7.21 -17.87
C HIS A 110 14.71 6.78 -19.27
N ASP A 111 15.55 6.05 -19.99
CA ASP A 111 15.26 5.57 -21.35
C ASP A 111 14.03 4.65 -21.36
N ILE A 112 13.89 3.80 -20.33
CA ILE A 112 12.73 2.91 -20.16
C ILE A 112 11.46 3.67 -19.73
N LEU A 113 11.62 4.73 -18.92
CA LEU A 113 10.51 5.54 -18.41
C LEU A 113 10.08 6.66 -19.36
N SER A 114 10.92 7.03 -20.32
CA SER A 114 10.67 8.09 -21.29
C SER A 114 9.40 7.77 -22.11
N GLY A 115 8.46 8.72 -22.15
CA GLY A 115 7.17 8.56 -22.82
C GLY A 115 6.10 7.72 -22.09
N ARG A 116 6.40 7.05 -20.98
CA ARG A 116 5.45 6.21 -20.22
C ARG A 116 5.16 6.68 -18.78
N THR A 117 5.54 7.91 -18.44
CA THR A 117 5.39 8.46 -17.07
C THR A 117 3.98 8.34 -16.52
N ARG A 118 2.94 8.62 -17.33
CA ARG A 118 1.54 8.46 -16.93
C ARG A 118 1.16 7.01 -16.63
N LEU A 119 1.66 6.05 -17.41
CA LEU A 119 1.40 4.63 -17.20
C LEU A 119 2.10 4.13 -15.95
N VAL A 120 3.37 4.49 -15.75
CA VAL A 120 4.13 4.14 -14.54
C VAL A 120 3.45 4.70 -13.30
N ARG A 121 3.04 5.98 -13.34
CA ARG A 121 2.27 6.59 -12.25
C ARG A 121 0.99 5.81 -11.97
N LEU A 122 0.22 5.46 -13.01
CA LEU A 122 -1.02 4.70 -12.85
C LEU A 122 -0.77 3.33 -12.21
N VAL A 123 0.19 2.58 -12.71
CA VAL A 123 0.53 1.25 -12.20
C VAL A 123 0.99 1.35 -10.73
N VAL A 124 1.89 2.29 -10.41
CA VAL A 124 2.36 2.50 -9.04
C VAL A 124 1.19 2.89 -8.13
N SER A 125 0.35 3.84 -8.52
CA SER A 125 -0.81 4.26 -7.73
C SER A 125 -1.79 3.12 -7.49
N VAL A 126 -2.13 2.33 -8.52
CA VAL A 126 -3.03 1.17 -8.39
C VAL A 126 -2.42 0.13 -7.46
N VAL A 127 -1.17 -0.29 -7.68
CA VAL A 127 -0.52 -1.34 -6.89
C VAL A 127 -0.46 -0.93 -5.42
N PHE A 128 0.06 0.27 -5.12
CA PHE A 128 0.16 0.71 -3.72
C PHE A 128 -1.22 0.95 -3.08
N SER A 129 -2.23 1.40 -3.83
CA SER A 129 -3.59 1.53 -3.29
C SER A 129 -4.21 0.19 -2.89
N LEU A 130 -4.01 -0.85 -3.70
CA LEU A 130 -4.51 -2.19 -3.40
C LEU A 130 -3.78 -2.79 -2.18
N LEU A 131 -2.47 -2.59 -2.09
CA LEU A 131 -1.68 -3.02 -0.94
C LEU A 131 -2.10 -2.31 0.34
N ALA A 132 -2.23 -0.98 0.30
CA ALA A 132 -2.62 -0.17 1.46
C ALA A 132 -4.05 -0.46 1.95
N ALA A 133 -4.95 -0.90 1.05
CA ALA A 133 -6.34 -1.23 1.40
C ALA A 133 -6.59 -2.72 1.69
N SER A 134 -5.60 -3.60 1.46
CA SER A 134 -5.77 -5.06 1.49
C SER A 134 -6.36 -5.60 2.81
N GLY A 135 -5.99 -5.00 3.95
CA GLY A 135 -6.49 -5.39 5.27
C GLY A 135 -7.74 -4.65 5.75
N VAL A 136 -8.17 -3.59 5.06
CA VAL A 136 -9.23 -2.68 5.55
C VAL A 136 -10.58 -3.39 5.64
N SER A 137 -10.84 -4.34 4.73
CA SER A 137 -12.07 -5.14 4.76
C SER A 137 -12.24 -5.97 6.04
N ASN A 138 -11.17 -6.20 6.81
CA ASN A 138 -11.26 -6.88 8.10
C ASN A 138 -11.90 -6.00 9.19
N GLN A 139 -11.94 -4.67 9.00
CA GLN A 139 -12.54 -3.70 9.95
C GLN A 139 -14.03 -3.47 9.74
N TRP A 140 -14.71 -4.45 9.14
CA TRP A 140 -16.15 -4.37 8.90
C TRP A 140 -16.94 -4.33 10.21
N GLU A 141 -16.49 -5.01 11.27
CA GLU A 141 -17.14 -5.00 12.60
C GLU A 141 -17.06 -3.62 13.23
N GLU A 142 -15.86 -3.05 13.31
CA GLU A 142 -15.61 -1.70 13.83
C GLU A 142 -16.42 -0.65 13.05
N TRP A 143 -16.48 -0.77 11.72
CA TRP A 143 -17.29 0.10 10.88
C TRP A 143 -18.79 -0.02 11.16
N LEU A 144 -19.32 -1.25 11.27
CA LEU A 144 -20.74 -1.44 11.54
C LEU A 144 -21.12 -0.92 12.94
N LEU A 145 -20.26 -1.11 13.93
CA LEU A 145 -20.43 -0.53 15.27
C LEU A 145 -20.39 1.00 15.22
N PHE A 146 -19.46 1.59 14.46
CA PHE A 146 -19.33 3.04 14.31
C PHE A 146 -20.59 3.68 13.69
N VAL A 147 -21.13 3.06 12.65
CA VAL A 147 -22.32 3.55 11.93
C VAL A 147 -23.60 3.31 12.73
N ASN A 148 -23.72 2.16 13.41
CA ASN A 148 -24.92 1.77 14.16
C ASN A 148 -24.79 2.02 15.67
N ARG A 149 -23.92 2.95 16.06
CA ARG A 149 -23.63 3.30 17.44
C ARG A 149 -24.89 3.59 18.27
N LYS A 150 -24.82 3.26 19.56
CA LYS A 150 -25.84 3.56 20.57
C LYS A 150 -25.20 4.23 21.78
N ASP A 151 -25.99 5.00 22.51
CA ASP A 151 -25.55 5.57 23.78
C ASP A 151 -25.91 4.58 24.91
N PHE A 152 -25.01 4.43 25.87
CA PHE A 152 -25.24 3.59 27.06
C PHE A 152 -26.02 4.34 28.14
N GLY A 153 -26.04 5.68 28.09
CA GLY A 153 -26.68 6.52 29.09
C GLY A 153 -25.87 6.62 30.39
N THR A 154 -24.65 6.09 30.40
CA THR A 154 -23.70 6.16 31.50
C THR A 154 -22.43 6.81 30.99
N VAL A 155 -21.99 7.87 31.67
CA VAL A 155 -20.79 8.63 31.32
C VAL A 155 -19.60 8.20 32.16
N ASP A 156 -18.42 8.24 31.55
CA ASP A 156 -17.18 7.99 32.26
C ASP A 156 -16.84 9.17 33.21
N PRO A 157 -16.29 8.92 34.42
CA PRO A 157 -16.02 9.99 35.39
C PRO A 157 -14.87 10.94 35.01
N LEU A 158 -13.96 10.54 34.12
CA LEU A 158 -12.73 11.28 33.83
C LEU A 158 -12.91 12.28 32.68
N PHE A 159 -13.51 11.84 31.58
CA PHE A 159 -13.72 12.60 30.35
C PHE A 159 -15.18 12.97 30.13
N ASN A 160 -16.10 12.58 31.03
CA ASN A 160 -17.53 12.87 30.95
C ASN A 160 -18.12 12.48 29.58
N THR A 161 -17.65 11.36 29.04
CA THR A 161 -18.01 10.84 27.72
C THR A 161 -18.82 9.55 27.90
N ASP A 162 -19.89 9.36 27.12
CA ASP A 162 -20.70 8.13 27.18
C ASP A 162 -19.86 6.89 26.88
N ILE A 163 -20.08 5.80 27.62
CA ILE A 163 -19.37 4.53 27.43
C ILE A 163 -19.47 4.02 25.97
N GLY A 164 -20.57 4.30 25.28
CA GLY A 164 -20.78 3.98 23.88
C GLY A 164 -19.76 4.62 22.93
N PHE A 165 -19.10 5.72 23.31
CA PHE A 165 -17.97 6.25 22.56
C PHE A 165 -16.81 5.25 22.50
N TYR A 166 -16.42 4.68 23.64
CA TYR A 166 -15.28 3.78 23.77
C TYR A 166 -15.52 2.45 23.06
N VAL A 167 -16.76 1.94 23.10
CA VAL A 167 -17.12 0.65 22.48
C VAL A 167 -17.37 0.79 20.97
N PHE A 168 -18.10 1.82 20.55
CA PHE A 168 -18.58 1.90 19.16
C PHE A 168 -17.78 2.83 18.26
N ARG A 169 -17.16 3.89 18.80
CA ARG A 169 -16.51 4.92 17.98
C ARG A 169 -14.99 4.84 18.03
N LEU A 170 -14.43 4.72 19.22
CA LEU A 170 -12.99 4.80 19.45
C LEU A 170 -12.20 3.80 18.61
N PRO A 171 -12.55 2.50 18.52
CA PRO A 171 -11.77 1.52 17.74
C PRO A 171 -11.63 1.91 16.27
N PHE A 172 -12.73 2.31 15.63
CA PHE A 172 -12.72 2.71 14.22
C PHE A 172 -11.97 4.03 13.99
N LEU A 173 -12.07 5.00 14.92
CA LEU A 173 -11.31 6.26 14.83
C LEU A 173 -9.81 6.01 15.00
N THR A 174 -9.41 5.17 15.96
CA THR A 174 -8.02 4.75 16.16
C THR A 174 -7.51 4.02 14.92
N PHE A 175 -8.29 3.12 14.33
CA PHE A 175 -7.97 2.47 13.05
C PHE A 175 -7.75 3.49 11.92
N LEU A 176 -8.65 4.47 11.75
CA LEU A 176 -8.54 5.49 10.70
C LEU A 176 -7.24 6.30 10.83
N VAL A 177 -6.89 6.72 12.04
CA VAL A 177 -5.68 7.49 12.31
C VAL A 177 -4.42 6.65 12.05
N ASN A 178 -4.40 5.41 12.54
CA ASN A 178 -3.29 4.49 12.30
C ASN A 178 -3.11 4.17 10.80
N TRP A 179 -4.22 3.94 10.09
CA TRP A 179 -4.19 3.72 8.65
C TRP A 179 -3.70 4.96 7.91
N ALA A 180 -4.16 6.16 8.28
CA ALA A 180 -3.69 7.41 7.67
C ALA A 180 -2.20 7.62 7.90
N PHE A 181 -1.68 7.35 9.11
CA PHE A 181 -0.26 7.45 9.41
C PHE A 181 0.56 6.49 8.54
N ALA A 182 0.17 5.22 8.48
CA ALA A 182 0.82 4.23 7.61
C ALA A 182 0.74 4.64 6.13
N ALA A 183 -0.39 5.17 5.69
CA ALA A 183 -0.59 5.60 4.32
C ALA A 183 0.35 6.75 3.94
N PHE A 184 0.43 7.79 4.76
CA PHE A 184 1.34 8.91 4.52
C PHE A 184 2.81 8.52 4.67
N MET A 185 3.14 7.53 5.51
CA MET A 185 4.50 6.99 5.59
C MET A 185 4.91 6.30 4.28
N ILE A 186 4.03 5.49 3.70
CA ILE A 186 4.26 4.87 2.39
C ILE A 186 4.39 5.96 1.31
N ILE A 187 3.50 6.95 1.30
CA ILE A 187 3.56 8.06 0.34
C ILE A 187 4.88 8.82 0.47
N LEU A 188 5.34 9.10 1.69
CA LEU A 188 6.63 9.78 1.93
C LEU A 188 7.79 9.01 1.30
N VAL A 189 7.85 7.69 1.50
CA VAL A 189 8.90 6.83 0.92
C VAL A 189 8.81 6.82 -0.60
N VAL A 190 7.62 6.58 -1.16
CA VAL A 190 7.42 6.52 -2.63
C VAL A 190 7.74 7.86 -3.30
N VAL A 191 7.30 8.97 -2.70
CA VAL A 191 7.58 10.34 -3.19
C VAL A 191 9.06 10.67 -3.07
N GLY A 192 9.72 10.28 -1.98
CA GLY A 192 11.17 10.45 -1.80
C GLY A 192 11.96 9.72 -2.89
N ILE A 193 11.63 8.46 -3.15
CA ILE A 193 12.22 7.66 -4.24
C ILE A 193 11.94 8.33 -5.60
N ALA A 194 10.71 8.78 -5.84
CA ALA A 194 10.33 9.42 -7.10
C ALA A 194 11.09 10.74 -7.33
N HIS A 195 11.29 11.56 -6.29
CA HIS A 195 12.12 12.78 -6.36
C HIS A 195 13.60 12.47 -6.58
N TYR A 196 14.12 11.40 -6.01
CA TYR A 196 15.48 10.93 -6.26
C TYR A 196 15.67 10.51 -7.72
N ILE A 197 14.80 9.63 -8.24
CA ILE A 197 14.83 9.19 -9.64
C ILE A 197 14.69 10.38 -10.60
N ASN A 198 13.82 11.34 -10.28
CA ASN A 198 13.59 12.53 -11.10
C ASN A 198 14.64 13.66 -10.90
N GLY A 199 15.65 13.46 -10.04
CA GLY A 199 16.78 14.38 -9.89
C GLY A 199 16.50 15.62 -9.04
N GLY A 200 15.41 15.59 -8.28
CA GLY A 200 15.06 16.59 -7.26
C GLY A 200 15.91 16.49 -5.98
N ILE A 201 16.47 15.31 -5.72
CA ILE A 201 17.44 15.00 -4.66
C ILE A 201 18.70 14.47 -5.36
N ARG A 202 19.86 15.08 -5.10
CA ARG A 202 21.13 14.74 -5.77
C ARG A 202 22.16 14.35 -4.71
N GLY A 203 22.97 13.31 -4.91
CA GLY A 203 24.03 12.96 -3.96
C GLY A 203 25.28 13.82 -4.16
N GLN A 204 25.63 14.06 -5.42
CA GLN A 204 26.76 14.90 -5.83
C GLN A 204 26.26 16.12 -6.63
N VAL A 205 26.66 17.32 -6.20
CA VAL A 205 26.31 18.58 -6.87
C VAL A 205 27.58 19.39 -7.12
N PRO A 206 27.69 20.10 -8.26
CA PRO A 206 28.74 21.10 -8.45
C PRO A 206 28.75 22.10 -7.29
N ARG A 207 29.94 22.57 -6.88
CA ARG A 207 30.11 23.50 -5.76
C ARG A 207 29.12 24.68 -5.89
N GLY A 208 28.27 24.86 -4.88
CA GLY A 208 27.31 25.97 -4.79
C GLY A 208 25.88 25.64 -5.24
N ALA A 209 25.62 24.52 -5.92
CA ALA A 209 24.25 24.11 -6.25
C ALA A 209 23.56 23.38 -5.07
N PRO A 210 22.26 23.64 -4.79
CA PRO A 210 21.57 22.97 -3.69
C PRO A 210 21.41 21.47 -3.95
N ARG A 211 21.79 20.66 -2.95
CA ARG A 211 21.68 19.18 -2.97
C ARG A 211 20.24 18.67 -3.14
N VAL A 212 19.28 19.43 -2.62
CA VAL A 212 17.84 19.17 -2.75
C VAL A 212 17.17 20.46 -3.17
N LEU A 213 16.34 20.43 -4.21
CA LEU A 213 15.61 21.60 -4.68
C LEU A 213 14.70 22.16 -3.58
N PRO A 214 14.57 23.50 -3.45
CA PRO A 214 13.67 24.11 -2.47
C PRO A 214 12.23 23.57 -2.56
N SER A 215 11.68 23.42 -3.77
CA SER A 215 10.32 22.89 -3.98
C SER A 215 10.17 21.44 -3.51
N VAL A 216 11.22 20.63 -3.62
CA VAL A 216 11.24 19.24 -3.13
C VAL A 216 11.22 19.22 -1.60
N LYS A 217 11.99 20.11 -0.95
CA LYS A 217 11.95 20.27 0.51
C LYS A 217 10.55 20.66 0.98
N VAL A 218 9.92 21.65 0.34
CA VAL A 218 8.55 22.07 0.68
C VAL A 218 7.57 20.91 0.57
N HIS A 219 7.63 20.14 -0.52
CA HIS A 219 6.74 18.99 -0.71
C HIS A 219 6.93 17.92 0.37
N LEU A 220 8.17 17.51 0.65
CA LEU A 220 8.46 16.52 1.70
C LEU A 220 8.08 17.05 3.10
N SER A 221 8.36 18.32 3.40
CA SER A 221 7.95 18.96 4.65
C SER A 221 6.44 19.03 4.81
N ALA A 222 5.68 19.23 3.72
CA ALA A 222 4.22 19.20 3.76
C ALA A 222 3.70 17.80 4.12
N ILE A 223 4.27 16.74 3.55
CA ILE A 223 3.93 15.36 3.90
C ILE A 223 4.26 15.07 5.36
N LEU A 224 5.44 15.51 5.84
CA LEU A 224 5.85 15.38 7.24
C LEU A 224 4.94 16.16 8.20
N ALA A 225 4.49 17.35 7.82
CA ALA A 225 3.53 18.13 8.60
C ALA A 225 2.19 17.40 8.74
N VAL A 226 1.69 16.78 7.65
CA VAL A 226 0.49 15.94 7.71
C VAL A 226 0.71 14.73 8.64
N LEU A 227 1.86 14.05 8.55
CA LEU A 227 2.20 12.96 9.48
C LEU A 227 2.20 13.41 10.94
N ALA A 228 2.75 14.59 11.23
CA ALA A 228 2.76 15.16 12.58
C ALA A 228 1.34 15.47 13.08
N LEU A 229 0.46 16.00 12.21
CA LEU A 229 -0.95 16.23 12.55
C LEU A 229 -1.71 14.92 12.80
N VAL A 230 -1.49 13.90 11.96
CA VAL A 230 -2.07 12.58 12.17
C VAL A 230 -1.58 12.00 13.50
N LYS A 231 -0.30 12.14 13.83
CA LYS A 231 0.24 11.66 15.10
C LYS A 231 -0.28 12.44 16.32
N ALA A 232 -0.53 13.75 16.17
CA ALA A 232 -1.19 14.53 17.19
C ALA A 232 -2.63 14.07 17.43
N ALA A 233 -3.37 13.73 16.36
CA ALA A 233 -4.71 13.15 16.47
C ALA A 233 -4.68 11.77 17.14
N ASP A 234 -3.66 10.96 16.85
CA ASP A 234 -3.43 9.65 17.50
C ASP A 234 -3.27 9.82 19.01
N TYR A 235 -2.36 10.70 19.45
CA TYR A 235 -2.18 10.98 20.88
C TYR A 235 -3.45 11.54 21.54
N TRP A 236 -4.22 12.34 20.82
CA TRP A 236 -5.50 12.83 21.31
C TRP A 236 -6.52 11.70 21.50
N LEU A 237 -6.53 10.68 20.65
CA LEU A 237 -7.38 9.49 20.83
C LEU A 237 -6.86 8.57 21.94
N SER A 238 -5.55 8.33 22.00
CA SER A 238 -4.93 7.44 22.99
C SER A 238 -5.23 7.84 24.44
N ARG A 239 -5.55 9.11 24.71
CA ARG A 239 -5.96 9.54 26.07
C ARG A 239 -7.20 8.80 26.57
N TYR A 240 -8.11 8.42 25.67
CA TYR A 240 -9.34 7.69 25.98
C TYR A 240 -9.10 6.19 26.20
N GLU A 241 -7.95 5.66 25.76
CA GLU A 241 -7.60 4.25 25.96
C GLU A 241 -6.96 4.00 27.34
N LEU A 242 -6.60 5.06 28.08
CA LEU A 242 -5.96 4.94 29.40
C LEU A 242 -6.93 4.66 30.55
N THR A 243 -8.24 4.75 30.29
CA THR A 243 -9.30 4.60 31.31
C THR A 243 -10.03 3.27 31.27
N VAL A 244 -9.72 2.43 30.28
CA VAL A 244 -10.37 1.13 30.06
C VAL A 244 -9.42 0.00 30.44
#